data_AF-A0A963LSS1-F1
#
_entry.id   AF-A0A963LSS1-F1
#
_cell.length_a   1.000
_cell.length_b   1.000
_cell.length_c   1.000
_cell.angle_alpha   90.00
_cell.angle_beta   90.00
_cell.angle_gamma   90.00
#
_symmetry.space_group_name_H-M   'P 1'
#
loop_
_entity.id
_entity.type
_entity.pdbx_description
1 polymer ?
#
loop_
_entity_poly.entity_id
_entity_poly.type
_entity_poly.pdbx_seq_one_letter_code
_entity_poly.pdbx_strand_id
1 'polypeptide(L)'
;VMARPDGRQVWVNFAVPDYDTVQVIDTQTRRIVHSLKPGKAVLHMEFTPRGEAVWISSRDAGHVTVVDTATFRTLAVLPAHSPSGIFFSSRAARMGL
;
A
#
# COMPACT_ATOMS: atom_id res chain seq x y z
N VAL A 1 -3.09 -4.07 -6.64
CA VAL A 1 -4.36 -4.06 -5.87
C VAL A 1 -4.25 -4.97 -4.66
N MET A 2 -4.78 -4.56 -3.50
CA MET A 2 -4.77 -5.35 -2.26
C MET A 2 -5.97 -4.99 -1.38
N ALA A 3 -6.54 -5.96 -0.66
CA ALA A 3 -7.57 -5.69 0.35
C ALA A 3 -6.93 -5.52 1.73
N ARG A 4 -7.40 -4.53 2.51
CA ARG A 4 -7.07 -4.44 3.94
C ARG A 4 -7.54 -5.72 4.63
N PRO A 5 -6.83 -6.28 5.64
CA PRO A 5 -7.18 -7.57 6.25
C PRO A 5 -8.63 -7.72 6.74
N ASP A 6 -9.28 -6.62 7.12
CA ASP A 6 -10.68 -6.59 7.55
C ASP A 6 -11.71 -6.52 6.40
N GLY A 7 -11.25 -6.41 5.16
CA GLY A 7 -12.09 -6.34 3.96
C GLY A 7 -12.87 -5.04 3.75
N ARG A 8 -12.66 -4.01 4.59
CA ARG A 8 -13.41 -2.73 4.49
C ARG A 8 -12.89 -1.82 3.39
N GLN A 9 -11.62 -1.96 3.05
CA GLN A 9 -10.97 -1.13 2.04
C GLN A 9 -10.21 -2.00 1.04
N VAL A 10 -10.25 -1.59 -0.23
CA VAL A 10 -9.34 -2.07 -1.27
C VAL A 10 -8.44 -0.93 -1.71
N TRP A 11 -7.15 -1.20 -1.81
CA TRP A 11 -6.11 -0.25 -2.18
C TRP A 11 -5.57 -0.60 -3.56
N VAL A 12 -5.47 0.39 -4.45
CA VAL A 12 -5.17 0.22 -5.87
C VAL A 12 -4.03 1.16 -6.26
N ASN A 13 -2.93 0.60 -6.77
CA ASN A 13 -1.89 1.33 -7.49
C ASN A 13 -2.09 1.18 -9.01
N PHE A 14 -1.42 2.01 -9.80
CA PHE A 14 -1.66 2.12 -11.24
C PHE A 14 -0.39 1.94 -12.07
N ALA A 15 -0.57 1.61 -13.35
CA ALA A 15 0.48 1.74 -14.35
C ALA A 15 0.64 3.21 -14.79
N VAL A 16 1.57 3.46 -15.71
CA VAL A 16 1.72 4.78 -16.36
C VAL A 16 0.39 5.17 -17.03
N PRO A 17 -0.06 6.43 -16.92
CA PRO A 17 0.64 7.59 -16.37
C PRO A 17 0.42 7.85 -14.86
N ASP A 18 -0.45 7.09 -14.19
CA ASP A 18 -0.90 7.37 -12.81
C ASP A 18 -0.14 6.57 -11.73
N TYR A 19 0.98 5.97 -12.10
CA TYR A 19 1.91 5.20 -11.27
C TYR A 19 2.53 5.92 -10.05
N ASP A 20 2.15 7.17 -9.76
CA ASP A 20 2.48 7.88 -8.51
C ASP A 20 1.34 7.85 -7.47
N THR A 21 0.21 7.26 -7.84
CA THR A 21 -1.05 7.34 -7.11
C THR A 21 -1.44 6.00 -6.51
N VAL A 22 -2.03 6.04 -5.31
CA VAL A 22 -2.74 4.92 -4.69
C VAL A 22 -4.14 5.37 -4.30
N GLN A 23 -5.17 4.68 -4.80
CA GLN A 23 -6.56 4.93 -4.41
C GLN A 23 -7.02 3.95 -3.34
N VAL A 24 -7.78 4.46 -2.38
CA VAL A 24 -8.46 3.68 -1.33
C VAL A 24 -9.95 3.68 -1.62
N ILE A 25 -10.51 2.49 -1.79
CA ILE A 25 -11.91 2.27 -2.13
C ILE A 25 -12.60 1.60 -0.95
N ASP A 26 -13.70 2.18 -0.48
CA ASP A 26 -14.58 1.53 0.49
C ASP A 26 -15.39 0.43 -0.20
N THR A 27 -15.36 -0.78 0.36
CA THR A 27 -15.91 -1.97 -0.32
C THR A 27 -17.44 -2.04 -0.29
N GLN A 28 -18.08 -1.36 0.67
CA GLN A 28 -19.54 -1.37 0.78
C GLN A 28 -20.18 -0.38 -0.19
N THR A 29 -19.66 0.84 -0.20
CA THR A 29 -20.17 1.95 -1.01
C THR A 29 -19.58 1.97 -2.42
N ARG A 30 -18.43 1.29 -2.62
CA ARG A 30 -17.68 1.24 -3.89
C ARG A 30 -17.19 2.62 -4.33
N ARG A 31 -16.96 3.51 -3.38
CA ARG A 31 -16.48 4.88 -3.62
C ARG A 31 -15.01 4.98 -3.24
N ILE A 32 -14.29 5.81 -3.98
CA ILE A 32 -12.94 6.25 -3.58
C ILE A 32 -13.11 7.13 -2.35
N VAL A 33 -12.54 6.72 -1.23
CA VAL A 33 -12.57 7.45 0.04
C VAL A 33 -11.27 8.23 0.29
N HIS A 34 -10.19 7.87 -0.40
CA HIS A 34 -8.93 8.59 -0.33
C HIS A 34 -8.04 8.34 -1.55
N SER A 35 -7.17 9.31 -1.86
CA SER A 35 -6.13 9.20 -2.89
C SER A 35 -4.80 9.68 -2.33
N LEU A 36 -3.81 8.81 -2.35
CA LEU A 36 -2.47 9.04 -1.82
C LEU A 36 -1.49 9.27 -2.96
N LYS A 37 -0.42 10.02 -2.67
CA LYS A 37 0.76 10.16 -3.55
C LYS A 37 2.05 9.76 -2.83
N PRO A 38 2.31 8.45 -2.65
CA PRO A 38 3.46 7.96 -1.88
C PRO A 38 4.81 8.16 -2.58
N GLY A 39 4.82 8.52 -3.87
CA GLY A 39 6.03 8.67 -4.68
C GLY A 39 5.85 8.05 -6.07
N LYS A 40 6.76 8.39 -7.00
CA LYS A 40 6.71 7.86 -8.37
C LYS A 40 7.06 6.37 -8.43
N ALA A 41 6.42 5.67 -9.35
CA ALA A 41 6.54 4.23 -9.58
C ALA A 41 6.22 3.40 -8.34
N VAL A 42 4.96 3.50 -7.88
CA VAL A 42 4.40 2.61 -6.86
C VAL A 42 4.26 1.20 -7.44
N LEU A 43 5.10 0.27 -6.97
CA LEU A 43 5.14 -1.10 -7.52
C LEU A 43 4.41 -2.11 -6.66
N HIS A 44 4.49 -1.98 -5.34
CA HIS A 44 3.89 -2.94 -4.43
C HIS A 44 3.34 -2.25 -3.17
N MET A 45 2.36 -2.90 -2.55
CA MET A 45 1.80 -2.54 -1.25
C MET A 45 1.71 -3.80 -0.41
N GLU A 46 1.91 -3.70 0.89
CA GLU A 46 1.76 -4.83 1.81
C GLU A 46 1.18 -4.34 3.14
N PHE A 47 0.06 -4.91 3.59
CA PHE A 47 -0.50 -4.62 4.91
C PHE A 47 0.25 -5.35 6.01
N THR A 48 0.39 -4.68 7.15
CA THR A 48 0.65 -5.34 8.43
C THR A 48 -0.46 -6.36 8.75
N PRO A 49 -0.19 -7.43 9.52
CA PRO A 49 -1.13 -8.55 9.66
C PRO A 49 -2.48 -8.18 10.27
N ARG A 50 -2.52 -7.18 11.17
CA ARG A 50 -3.76 -6.70 11.78
C ARG A 50 -4.37 -5.52 10.99
N GLY A 51 -3.71 -5.07 9.92
CA GLY A 51 -4.21 -4.05 9.00
C GLY A 51 -4.06 -2.61 9.48
N GLU A 52 -3.35 -2.37 10.57
CA GLU A 52 -3.13 -1.05 11.17
C GLU A 52 -2.30 -0.11 10.29
N ALA A 53 -1.35 -0.67 9.53
CA ALA A 53 -0.51 0.06 8.60
C ALA A 53 -0.34 -0.68 7.27
N VAL A 54 -0.02 0.07 6.22
CA VAL A 54 0.39 -0.44 4.91
C VAL A 54 1.74 0.12 4.52
N TRP A 55 2.59 -0.73 3.95
CA TRP A 55 3.90 -0.37 3.44
C TRP A 55 3.81 -0.28 1.92
N ILE A 56 4.31 0.81 1.34
CA ILE A 56 4.17 1.12 -0.09
C ILE A 56 5.55 1.39 -0.66
N SER A 57 5.97 0.62 -1.67
CA SER A 57 7.26 0.82 -2.35
C SER A 57 7.11 1.77 -3.54
N SER A 58 7.92 2.82 -3.56
CA SER A 58 8.00 3.79 -4.65
C SER A 58 9.40 3.69 -5.29
N ARG A 59 9.52 2.93 -6.38
CA ARG A 59 10.83 2.58 -6.98
C ARG A 59 11.63 3.80 -7.37
N ASP A 60 11.02 4.67 -8.19
CA ASP A 60 11.71 5.81 -8.79
C ASP A 60 11.88 6.96 -7.78
N ALA A 61 11.12 6.93 -6.67
CA ALA A 61 11.30 7.84 -5.54
C ALA A 61 12.34 7.35 -4.51
N GLY A 62 12.83 6.11 -4.64
CA GLY A 62 13.91 5.57 -3.81
C GLY A 62 13.56 5.37 -2.34
N HIS A 63 12.29 5.03 -2.03
CA HIS A 63 11.89 4.79 -0.64
C HIS A 63 10.64 3.90 -0.51
N VAL A 64 10.42 3.43 0.71
CA VAL A 64 9.18 2.79 1.16
C VAL A 64 8.46 3.73 2.13
N THR A 65 7.18 3.99 1.89
CA THR A 65 6.33 4.82 2.75
C THR A 65 5.43 3.92 3.60
N VAL A 66 5.39 4.15 4.91
CA VAL A 66 4.49 3.46 5.84
C VAL A 66 3.33 4.39 6.16
N VAL A 67 2.10 3.92 5.94
CA VAL A 67 0.87 4.72 6.08
C VAL A 67 -0.07 4.05 7.09
N ASP A 68 -0.60 4.83 8.02
CA ASP A 68 -1.66 4.42 8.94
C ASP A 68 -2.98 4.27 8.17
N THR A 69 -3.65 3.12 8.28
CA THR A 69 -4.83 2.82 7.45
C THR A 69 -6.13 3.43 7.94
N ALA A 70 -6.16 3.94 9.18
CA ALA A 70 -7.34 4.57 9.76
C ALA A 70 -7.37 6.08 9.46
N THR A 71 -6.20 6.72 9.51
CA THR A 71 -6.04 8.17 9.38
C THR A 71 -5.42 8.61 8.06
N PHE A 72 -4.89 7.66 7.27
CA PHE A 72 -4.15 7.90 6.03
C PHE A 72 -2.88 8.76 6.20
N ARG A 73 -2.41 8.90 7.44
CA ARG A 73 -1.19 9.66 7.75
C ARG A 73 0.04 8.82 7.46
N THR A 74 1.06 9.45 6.88
CA THR A 74 2.39 8.85 6.78
C THR A 74 2.98 8.71 8.18
N LEU A 75 3.34 7.48 8.54
CA LEU A 75 4.00 7.13 9.80
C LEU A 75 5.52 7.19 9.66
N ALA A 76 6.05 6.76 8.50
CA ALA A 76 7.48 6.74 8.24
C ALA A 76 7.78 6.76 6.74
N VAL A 77 9.00 7.20 6.40
CA VAL A 77 9.59 7.08 5.07
C VAL A 77 10.95 6.44 5.24
N LEU A 78 11.17 5.29 4.61
CA LEU A 78 12.36 4.46 4.74
C LEU A 78 13.14 4.51 3.41
N PRO A 79 14.35 5.08 3.38
CA PRO A 79 15.20 5.08 2.18
C PRO A 79 15.49 3.66 1.69
N ALA A 80 15.41 3.44 0.38
CA ALA A 80 15.73 2.16 -0.23
C ALA A 80 16.17 2.33 -1.69
N HIS A 81 17.11 1.52 -2.16
CA HIS A 81 17.54 1.57 -3.56
C HIS A 81 16.55 0.81 -4.45
N SER A 82 15.81 1.55 -5.28
CA SER A 82 14.87 1.01 -6.28
C SER A 82 13.93 -0.08 -5.74
N PRO A 83 13.18 0.16 -4.63
CA PRO A 83 12.37 -0.87 -3.99
C PRO A 83 11.25 -1.40 -4.91
N SER A 84 10.93 -2.68 -4.80
CA SER A 84 9.87 -3.36 -5.55
C SER A 84 8.93 -4.14 -4.63
N GLY A 85 9.08 -5.45 -4.48
CA GLY A 85 8.24 -6.28 -3.62
C GLY A 85 8.47 -6.03 -2.13
N ILE A 86 7.39 -6.11 -1.35
CA ILE A 86 7.41 -6.04 0.12
C ILE A 86 6.66 -7.25 0.64
N PHE A 87 7.28 -8.06 1.51
CA PHE A 87 6.70 -9.31 2.02
C PHE A 87 6.97 -9.42 3.52
N PHE A 88 5.91 -9.50 4.35
CA PHE A 88 6.07 -9.79 5.77
C PHE A 88 6.12 -11.29 6.04
N SER A 89 6.87 -11.68 7.09
CA SER A 89 7.01 -13.07 7.52
C SER A 89 5.70 -13.70 8.00
N SER A 90 4.69 -12.91 8.34
CA SER A 90 3.33 -13.39 8.66
C SER A 90 2.71 -14.23 7.53
N ARG A 91 3.16 -14.06 6.28
CA ARG A 91 2.77 -14.89 5.15
C ARG A 91 3.08 -16.38 5.36
N ALA A 92 4.15 -16.69 6.10
CA ALA A 92 4.54 -18.07 6.39
C ALA A 92 3.45 -18.89 7.12
N ALA A 93 2.51 -18.21 7.80
CA ALA A 93 1.40 -18.85 8.50
C ALA A 93 0.16 -19.10 7.62
N ARG A 94 0.19 -18.72 6.33
CA ARG A 94 -0.97 -18.81 5.44
C ARG A 94 -0.61 -19.52 4.15
N MET A 95 -1.23 -20.67 3.92
CA MET A 95 -1.06 -21.44 2.69
C MET A 95 -1.44 -20.59 1.46
N GLY A 96 -0.58 -20.60 0.46
CA GLY A 96 -0.78 -19.88 -0.81
C GLY A 96 -0.30 -18.42 -0.84
N LEU A 97 0.52 -17.98 0.13
CA LEU A 97 1.11 -16.64 0.19
C LEU A 97 2.64 -16.62 0.22
#